data_AF-A0A2K3M673-F1
#
_entry.id   AF-A0A2K3M673-F1
#
_cell.length_a   1.000
_cell.length_b   1.000
_cell.length_c   1.000
_cell.angle_alpha   90.00
_cell.angle_beta   90.00
_cell.angle_gamma   90.00
#
_symmetry.space_group_name_H-M   'P 1'
#
loop_
_entity.id
_entity.type
_entity.pdbx_description
1 polymer ?
#
loop_
_entity_poly.entity_id
_entity_poly.type
_entity_poly.pdbx_seq_one_letter_code
_entity_poly.pdbx_strand_id
1 'polypeptide(L)'
;MRLARQDQLRQAAKNGVEMRHANERVKLGTKVESRVQQAEANRMLILKAHRQRRASLRERSSQSLMRRMTRESKYKERVRAAIHQKRAAAETKRLRLLEAERKRAHAQVLQARHVAKSVSHQREIERRKKKDELEDRLQRAKRQRAEYLRHRGRLRGYVWENWITMSKQAEYLSRKLARCWRQFLRQKRTTFTLTKAYAVLGINEKSVKSLPFEQFALLIESASTLQTVKTLLDRFESRLRVLTAVVPAGYFSSLDNIDHLLKRVVSPKKRATPRSSARSPAKKADLVKETNNRLSRYQVRVVLCAYMILGHPDAVFSTMGEREIALAKSAQEFVHMFELLIKIILEGPIESSDDESASVVMKRCTFRSQLAAFDKAWCSYLNCFVVWKVKDARSLEDDLVRAACQLEASMIQTCKLTPEGVGISHDMKAIQHQ
;
A
#
# COMPACT_ATOMS: atom_id res chain seq x y z
N MET A 1 101.37 -118.86 53.19
CA MET A 1 100.17 -119.34 52.46
C MET A 1 98.81 -118.99 53.10
N ARG A 2 98.65 -118.76 54.42
CA ARG A 2 97.32 -118.44 55.04
C ARG A 2 96.81 -117.01 54.83
N LEU A 3 97.69 -116.00 54.82
CA LEU A 3 97.29 -114.59 54.66
C LEU A 3 96.67 -114.28 53.28
N ALA A 4 97.18 -114.91 52.21
CA ALA A 4 96.67 -114.71 50.85
C ALA A 4 95.21 -115.16 50.66
N ARG A 5 94.75 -116.21 51.36
CA ARG A 5 93.36 -116.69 51.29
C ARG A 5 92.37 -115.76 52.01
N GLN A 6 92.76 -115.18 53.14
CA GLN A 6 91.92 -114.20 53.84
C GLN A 6 91.81 -112.89 53.05
N ASP A 7 92.88 -112.49 52.38
CA ASP A 7 92.88 -111.29 51.53
C ASP A 7 92.03 -111.51 50.26
N GLN A 8 92.07 -112.70 49.67
CA GLN A 8 91.17 -113.09 48.57
C GLN A 8 89.68 -113.04 48.99
N LEU A 9 89.33 -113.51 50.19
CA LEU A 9 87.95 -113.43 50.69
C LEU A 9 87.51 -112.00 50.98
N ARG A 10 88.40 -111.15 51.51
CA ARG A 10 88.14 -109.72 51.71
C ARG A 10 87.96 -108.98 50.39
N GLN A 11 88.80 -109.26 49.39
CA GLN A 11 88.66 -108.69 48.05
C GLN A 11 87.38 -109.17 47.36
N ALA A 12 87.01 -110.45 47.48
CA ALA A 12 85.75 -110.95 46.93
C ALA A 12 84.51 -110.30 47.58
N ALA A 13 84.52 -110.11 48.91
CA ALA A 13 83.44 -109.43 49.62
C ALA A 13 83.36 -107.93 49.26
N LYS A 14 84.50 -107.25 49.15
CA LYS A 14 84.59 -105.86 48.69
C LYS A 14 84.06 -105.71 47.27
N ASN A 15 84.50 -106.58 46.35
CA ASN A 15 84.02 -106.62 44.97
C ASN A 15 82.51 -106.92 44.92
N GLY A 16 81.98 -107.82 45.77
CA GLY A 16 80.55 -108.10 45.84
C GLY A 16 79.69 -106.95 46.38
N VAL A 17 80.23 -106.11 47.27
CA VAL A 17 79.58 -104.88 47.74
C VAL A 17 79.66 -103.78 46.67
N GLU A 18 80.81 -103.62 46.02
CA GLU A 18 81.00 -102.68 44.91
C GLU A 18 80.08 -103.01 43.73
N MET A 19 79.94 -104.29 43.36
CA MET A 19 79.02 -104.73 42.30
C MET A 19 77.55 -104.48 42.67
N ARG A 20 77.17 -104.60 43.94
CA ARG A 20 75.80 -104.27 44.40
C ARG A 20 75.53 -102.77 44.33
N HIS A 21 76.45 -101.93 44.80
CA HIS A 21 76.33 -100.48 44.69
C HIS A 21 76.37 -99.99 43.24
N ALA A 22 77.19 -100.62 42.38
CA ALA A 22 77.20 -100.34 40.94
C ALA A 22 75.84 -100.68 40.31
N ASN A 23 75.28 -101.85 40.61
CA ASN A 23 73.96 -102.26 40.14
C ASN A 23 72.83 -101.36 40.65
N GLU A 24 72.87 -100.93 41.91
CA GLU A 24 71.92 -99.96 42.47
C GLU A 24 72.02 -98.59 41.80
N ARG A 25 73.26 -98.10 41.55
CA ARG A 25 73.48 -96.85 40.82
C ARG A 25 72.92 -96.91 39.40
N VAL A 26 73.10 -98.03 38.70
CA VAL A 26 72.52 -98.21 37.35
C VAL A 26 70.99 -98.26 37.40
N LYS A 27 70.39 -98.98 38.35
CA LYS A 27 68.92 -99.02 38.55
C LYS A 27 68.33 -97.66 38.93
N LEU A 28 69.02 -96.89 39.76
CA LEU A 28 68.59 -95.54 40.12
C LEU A 28 68.79 -94.57 38.95
N GLY A 29 69.90 -94.68 38.21
CA GLY A 29 70.16 -93.88 37.01
C GLY A 29 69.06 -94.05 35.97
N THR A 30 68.75 -95.29 35.59
CA THR A 30 67.64 -95.61 34.66
C THR A 30 66.27 -95.13 35.17
N LYS A 31 66.01 -95.20 36.48
CA LYS A 31 64.76 -94.66 37.08
C LYS A 31 64.70 -93.13 37.05
N VAL A 32 65.84 -92.44 37.20
CA VAL A 32 65.92 -90.98 37.09
C VAL A 32 65.76 -90.57 35.62
N GLU A 33 66.45 -91.22 34.70
CA GLU A 33 66.36 -90.96 33.26
C GLU A 33 64.93 -91.14 32.75
N SER A 34 64.25 -92.24 33.10
CA SER A 34 62.85 -92.46 32.74
C SER A 34 61.91 -91.38 33.32
N ARG A 35 62.13 -90.93 34.56
CA ARG A 35 61.35 -89.82 35.16
C ARG A 35 61.61 -88.48 34.49
N VAL A 36 62.85 -88.20 34.07
CA VAL A 36 63.19 -86.98 33.33
C VAL A 36 62.53 -87.00 31.95
N GLN A 37 62.63 -88.11 31.21
CA GLN A 37 61.94 -88.29 29.92
C GLN A 37 60.42 -88.13 30.07
N GLN A 38 59.83 -88.69 31.13
CA GLN A 38 58.40 -88.52 31.43
C GLN A 38 58.04 -87.06 31.76
N ALA A 39 58.86 -86.36 32.54
CA ALA A 39 58.66 -84.94 32.86
C ALA A 39 58.79 -84.03 31.62
N GLU A 40 59.75 -84.31 30.73
CA GLU A 40 59.91 -83.62 29.46
C GLU A 40 58.73 -83.86 28.52
N ALA A 41 58.26 -85.11 28.40
CA ALA A 41 57.06 -85.44 27.65
C ALA A 41 55.83 -84.68 28.19
N ASN A 42 55.65 -84.65 29.51
CA ASN A 42 54.58 -83.90 30.16
C ASN A 42 54.69 -82.38 29.91
N ARG A 43 55.90 -81.81 30.01
CA ARG A 43 56.16 -80.40 29.71
C ARG A 43 55.80 -80.06 28.26
N MET A 44 56.18 -80.93 27.31
CA MET A 44 55.86 -80.75 25.90
C MET A 44 54.35 -80.82 25.62
N LEU A 45 53.64 -81.74 26.27
CA LEU A 45 52.17 -81.82 26.18
C LEU A 45 51.50 -80.54 26.70
N ILE A 46 51.93 -80.02 27.85
CA ILE A 46 51.41 -78.77 28.42
C ILE A 46 51.66 -77.59 27.46
N LEU A 47 52.87 -77.46 26.93
CA LEU A 47 53.21 -76.40 25.97
C LEU A 47 52.40 -76.51 24.68
N LYS A 48 52.20 -77.72 24.16
CA LYS A 48 51.37 -77.97 22.97
C LYS A 48 49.91 -77.58 23.23
N ALA A 49 49.35 -77.98 24.37
CA ALA A 49 47.99 -77.62 24.77
C ALA A 49 47.83 -76.09 24.92
N HIS A 50 48.79 -75.40 25.54
CA HIS A 50 48.75 -73.93 25.64
C HIS A 50 48.84 -73.25 24.27
N ARG A 51 49.72 -73.70 23.38
CA ARG A 51 49.81 -73.18 22.01
C ARG A 51 48.49 -73.35 21.25
N GLN A 52 47.88 -74.55 21.33
CA GLN A 52 46.59 -74.83 20.70
C GLN A 52 45.47 -73.94 21.26
N ARG A 53 45.39 -73.78 22.60
CA ARG A 53 44.41 -72.89 23.23
C ARG A 53 44.56 -71.44 22.74
N ARG A 54 45.80 -70.91 22.73
CA ARG A 54 46.07 -69.54 22.23
C ARG A 54 45.70 -69.39 20.75
N ALA A 55 46.01 -70.38 19.92
CA ALA A 55 45.64 -70.37 18.50
C ALA A 55 44.12 -70.33 18.33
N SER A 56 43.40 -71.23 19.01
CA SER A 56 41.93 -71.27 18.95
C SER A 56 41.26 -69.98 19.43
N LEU A 57 41.82 -69.33 20.45
CA LEU A 57 41.29 -68.09 21.00
C LEU A 57 41.53 -66.91 20.04
N ARG A 58 42.70 -66.86 19.39
CA ARG A 58 43.00 -65.89 18.32
C ARG A 58 42.07 -66.06 17.13
N GLU A 59 41.84 -67.29 16.70
CA GLU A 59 40.93 -67.60 15.59
C GLU A 59 39.48 -67.21 15.91
N ARG A 60 38.98 -67.57 17.10
CA ARG A 60 37.63 -67.16 17.54
C ARG A 60 37.51 -65.63 17.61
N SER A 61 38.55 -64.95 18.08
CA SER A 61 38.56 -63.48 18.17
C SER A 61 38.56 -62.83 16.78
N SER A 62 39.37 -63.32 15.84
CA SER A 62 39.40 -62.81 14.46
C SER A 62 38.09 -63.06 13.72
N GLN A 63 37.49 -64.25 13.87
CA GLN A 63 36.19 -64.56 13.29
C GLN A 63 35.08 -63.67 13.88
N SER A 64 35.09 -63.43 15.20
CA SER A 64 34.14 -62.53 15.85
C SER A 64 34.26 -61.09 15.33
N LEU A 65 35.49 -60.58 15.24
CA LEU A 65 35.74 -59.24 14.68
C LEU A 65 35.29 -59.13 13.22
N MET A 66 35.58 -60.13 12.39
CA MET A 66 35.14 -60.14 10.99
C MET A 66 33.60 -60.14 10.87
N ARG A 67 32.91 -60.90 11.72
CA ARG A 67 31.43 -60.89 11.80
C ARG A 67 30.90 -59.53 12.24
N ARG A 68 31.58 -58.85 13.16
CA ARG A 68 31.20 -57.49 13.57
C ARG A 68 31.40 -56.48 12.45
N MET A 69 32.56 -56.50 11.79
CA MET A 69 32.89 -55.63 10.66
C MET A 69 31.89 -55.78 9.50
N THR A 70 31.51 -57.01 9.15
CA THR A 70 30.52 -57.26 8.09
C THR A 70 29.13 -56.74 8.45
N ARG A 71 28.70 -56.87 9.72
CA ARG A 71 27.43 -56.30 10.20
C ARG A 71 27.46 -54.76 10.15
N GLU A 72 28.55 -54.15 10.59
CA GLU A 72 28.72 -52.70 10.56
C GLU A 72 28.79 -52.15 9.12
N SER A 73 29.45 -52.84 8.19
CA SER A 73 29.46 -52.48 6.76
C SER A 73 28.05 -52.51 6.18
N LYS A 74 27.32 -53.61 6.38
CA LYS A 74 25.93 -53.76 5.92
C LYS A 74 25.01 -52.68 6.50
N TYR A 75 25.19 -52.33 7.78
CA TYR A 75 24.44 -51.24 8.39
C TYR A 75 24.74 -49.90 7.72
N LYS A 76 26.03 -49.56 7.54
CA LYS A 76 26.46 -48.32 6.88
C LYS A 76 25.93 -48.23 5.44
N GLU A 77 25.93 -49.34 4.69
CA GLU A 77 25.35 -49.41 3.35
C GLU A 77 23.84 -49.13 3.36
N ARG A 78 23.09 -49.74 4.28
CA ARG A 78 21.64 -49.46 4.42
C ARG A 78 21.35 -48.01 4.76
N VAL A 79 22.14 -47.42 5.66
CA VAL A 79 22.00 -46.00 6.02
C VAL A 79 22.29 -45.10 4.82
N ARG A 80 23.37 -45.36 4.07
CA ARG A 80 23.68 -44.61 2.83
C ARG A 80 22.56 -44.74 1.80
N ALA A 81 22.07 -45.95 1.56
CA ALA A 81 20.96 -46.19 0.64
C ALA A 81 19.70 -45.41 1.06
N ALA A 82 19.35 -45.42 2.34
CA ALA A 82 18.21 -44.67 2.87
C ALA A 82 18.38 -43.15 2.70
N ILE A 83 19.60 -42.62 2.92
CA ILE A 83 19.89 -41.19 2.68
C ILE A 83 19.74 -40.85 1.20
N HIS A 84 20.29 -41.68 0.29
CA HIS A 84 20.16 -41.47 -1.14
C HIS A 84 18.70 -41.51 -1.61
N GLN A 85 17.91 -42.46 -1.11
CA GLN A 85 16.47 -42.53 -1.39
C GLN A 85 15.73 -41.28 -0.92
N LYS A 86 16.02 -40.80 0.29
CA LYS A 86 15.42 -39.56 0.82
C LYS A 86 15.80 -38.34 -0.03
N ARG A 87 17.07 -38.24 -0.47
CA ARG A 87 17.53 -37.17 -1.37
C ARG A 87 16.82 -37.23 -2.72
N ALA A 88 16.78 -38.39 -3.36
CA ALA A 88 16.08 -38.57 -4.64
C ALA A 88 14.57 -38.25 -4.51
N ALA A 89 13.92 -38.66 -3.42
CA ALA A 89 12.52 -38.31 -3.15
C ALA A 89 12.31 -36.80 -2.95
N ALA A 90 13.27 -36.10 -2.32
CA ALA A 90 13.22 -34.66 -2.17
C ALA A 90 13.46 -33.92 -3.50
N GLU A 91 14.42 -34.38 -4.31
CA GLU A 91 14.72 -33.80 -5.62
C GLU A 91 13.56 -33.97 -6.60
N THR A 92 12.94 -35.16 -6.64
CA THR A 92 11.74 -35.39 -7.47
C THR A 92 10.57 -34.49 -7.05
N LYS A 93 10.37 -34.25 -5.75
CA LYS A 93 9.37 -33.28 -5.27
C LYS A 93 9.72 -31.85 -5.69
N ARG A 94 10.98 -31.43 -5.52
CA ARG A 94 11.45 -30.11 -5.93
C ARG A 94 11.24 -29.87 -7.43
N LEU A 95 11.63 -30.83 -8.27
CA LEU A 95 11.45 -30.74 -9.72
C LEU A 95 9.99 -30.61 -10.12
N ARG A 96 9.09 -31.40 -9.52
CA ARG A 96 7.64 -31.29 -9.79
C ARG A 96 7.07 -29.91 -9.46
N LEU A 97 7.50 -29.31 -8.35
CA LEU A 97 7.08 -27.95 -7.97
C LEU A 97 7.58 -26.92 -8.98
N LEU A 98 8.87 -27.00 -9.35
CA LEU A 98 9.47 -26.10 -10.33
C LEU A 98 8.81 -26.23 -11.71
N GLU A 99 8.47 -27.44 -12.14
CA GLU A 99 7.74 -27.67 -13.40
C GLU A 99 6.33 -27.07 -13.36
N ALA A 100 5.63 -27.20 -12.23
CA ALA A 100 4.31 -26.61 -12.06
C ALA A 100 4.37 -25.07 -12.11
N GLU A 101 5.35 -24.46 -11.45
CA GLU A 101 5.58 -23.01 -11.49
C GLU A 101 5.95 -22.54 -12.90
N ARG A 102 6.86 -23.25 -13.58
CA ARG A 102 7.23 -22.96 -14.97
C ARG A 102 6.02 -23.00 -15.89
N LYS A 103 5.14 -24.00 -15.75
CA LYS A 103 3.89 -24.10 -16.53
C LYS A 103 2.94 -22.92 -16.25
N ARG A 104 2.78 -22.52 -14.99
CA ARG A 104 1.98 -21.34 -14.60
C ARG A 104 2.53 -20.04 -15.19
N ALA A 105 3.84 -19.83 -15.09
CA ALA A 105 4.50 -18.66 -15.66
C ALA A 105 4.34 -18.60 -17.18
N HIS A 106 4.53 -19.72 -17.89
CA HIS A 106 4.30 -19.79 -19.33
C HIS A 106 2.84 -19.47 -19.71
N ALA A 107 1.86 -19.98 -18.95
CA ALA A 107 0.45 -19.69 -19.18
C ALA A 107 0.13 -18.19 -19.01
N GLN A 108 0.69 -17.55 -17.98
CA GLN A 108 0.54 -16.11 -17.77
C GLN A 108 1.13 -15.28 -18.91
N VAL A 109 2.32 -15.66 -19.40
CA VAL A 109 2.95 -14.98 -20.55
C VAL A 109 2.12 -15.15 -21.82
N LEU A 110 1.57 -16.33 -22.06
CA LEU A 110 0.69 -16.57 -23.21
C LEU A 110 -0.59 -15.73 -23.12
N GLN A 111 -1.18 -15.63 -21.93
CA GLN A 111 -2.35 -14.78 -21.69
C GLN A 111 -2.03 -13.30 -21.91
N ALA A 112 -0.91 -12.82 -21.37
CA ALA A 112 -0.45 -11.44 -21.59
C ALA A 112 -0.22 -11.14 -23.07
N ARG A 113 0.39 -12.07 -23.81
CA ARG A 113 0.60 -11.94 -25.26
C ARG A 113 -0.72 -11.92 -26.02
N HIS A 114 -1.69 -12.75 -25.63
CA HIS A 114 -3.03 -12.74 -26.24
C HIS A 114 -3.72 -11.39 -26.02
N VAL A 115 -3.77 -10.91 -24.78
CA VAL A 115 -4.35 -9.61 -24.43
C VAL A 115 -3.67 -8.47 -25.21
N ALA A 116 -2.34 -8.47 -25.29
CA ALA A 116 -1.60 -7.47 -26.05
C ALA A 116 -1.97 -7.47 -27.54
N LYS A 117 -2.11 -8.66 -28.16
CA LYS A 117 -2.58 -8.80 -29.55
C LYS A 117 -4.01 -8.28 -29.72
N SER A 118 -4.93 -8.62 -28.81
CA SER A 118 -6.31 -8.14 -28.84
C SER A 118 -6.40 -6.62 -28.72
N VAL A 119 -5.64 -6.01 -27.81
CA VAL A 119 -5.57 -4.55 -27.66
C VAL A 119 -4.97 -3.88 -28.90
N SER A 120 -3.92 -4.44 -29.49
CA SER A 120 -3.34 -3.94 -30.72
C SER A 120 -4.35 -3.98 -31.88
N HIS A 121 -5.07 -5.09 -32.01
CA HIS A 121 -6.11 -5.25 -33.03
C HIS A 121 -7.24 -4.25 -32.84
N GLN A 122 -7.71 -4.06 -31.60
CA GLN A 122 -8.74 -3.08 -31.26
C GLN A 122 -8.31 -1.65 -31.63
N ARG A 123 -7.08 -1.26 -31.28
CA ARG A 123 -6.52 0.05 -31.66
C ARG A 123 -6.41 0.21 -33.17
N GLU A 124 -6.12 -0.86 -33.90
CA GLU A 124 -6.10 -0.80 -35.36
C GLU A 124 -7.49 -0.60 -35.96
N ILE A 125 -8.51 -1.27 -35.43
CA ILE A 125 -9.91 -1.05 -35.83
C ILE A 125 -10.32 0.39 -35.58
N GLU A 126 -10.01 0.94 -34.40
CA GLU A 126 -10.32 2.33 -34.05
C GLU A 126 -9.62 3.33 -34.99
N ARG A 127 -8.35 3.07 -35.32
CA ARG A 127 -7.61 3.87 -36.31
C ARG A 127 -8.26 3.83 -37.70
N ARG A 128 -8.69 2.65 -38.15
CA ARG A 128 -9.41 2.51 -39.43
C ARG A 128 -10.72 3.28 -39.42
N LYS A 129 -11.55 3.10 -38.38
CA LYS A 129 -12.80 3.85 -38.21
C LYS A 129 -12.59 5.36 -38.24
N LYS A 130 -11.56 5.87 -37.55
CA LYS A 130 -11.23 7.30 -37.55
C LYS A 130 -10.79 7.80 -38.94
N LYS A 131 -10.05 6.97 -39.69
CA LYS A 131 -9.67 7.28 -41.06
C LYS A 131 -10.91 7.39 -41.95
N ASP A 132 -11.81 6.42 -41.87
CA ASP A 132 -13.05 6.39 -42.66
C ASP A 132 -13.97 7.58 -42.30
N GLU A 133 -14.11 7.90 -41.01
CA GLU A 133 -14.86 9.10 -40.55
C GLU A 133 -14.29 10.40 -41.13
N LEU A 134 -12.96 10.53 -41.21
CA LEU A 134 -12.31 11.70 -41.79
C LEU A 134 -12.50 11.75 -43.31
N GLU A 135 -12.38 10.62 -43.99
CA GLU A 135 -12.60 10.53 -45.43
C GLU A 135 -14.04 10.90 -45.80
N ASP A 136 -15.03 10.37 -45.06
CA ASP A 136 -16.43 10.73 -45.20
C ASP A 136 -16.69 12.23 -44.98
N ARG A 137 -16.03 12.84 -43.98
CA ARG A 137 -16.14 14.28 -43.73
C ARG A 137 -15.54 15.09 -44.88
N LEU A 138 -14.40 14.67 -45.42
CA LEU A 138 -13.78 15.32 -46.57
C LEU A 138 -14.67 15.21 -47.82
N GLN A 139 -15.25 14.03 -48.07
CA GLN A 139 -16.18 13.84 -49.18
C GLN A 139 -17.44 14.70 -49.00
N ARG A 140 -18.00 14.77 -47.79
CA ARG A 140 -19.13 15.66 -47.47
C ARG A 140 -18.78 17.14 -47.70
N ALA A 141 -17.62 17.60 -47.22
CA ALA A 141 -17.16 18.96 -47.44
C ALA A 141 -16.96 19.26 -48.93
N LYS A 142 -16.45 18.30 -49.71
CA LYS A 142 -16.31 18.41 -51.17
C LYS A 142 -17.67 18.54 -51.87
N ARG A 143 -18.67 17.74 -51.46
CA ARG A 143 -20.05 17.82 -51.97
C ARG A 143 -20.68 19.18 -51.63
N GLN A 144 -20.62 19.59 -50.37
CA GLN A 144 -21.13 20.90 -49.91
C GLN A 144 -20.47 22.06 -50.65
N ARG A 145 -19.15 22.00 -50.89
CA ARG A 145 -18.45 23.02 -51.67
C ARG A 145 -18.93 23.04 -53.12
N ALA A 146 -19.13 21.89 -53.74
CA ALA A 146 -19.66 21.81 -55.11
C ALA A 146 -21.10 22.36 -55.19
N GLU A 147 -21.96 22.03 -54.22
CA GLU A 147 -23.31 22.58 -54.09
C GLU A 147 -23.30 24.09 -53.87
N TYR A 148 -22.46 24.59 -52.96
CA TYR A 148 -22.31 26.03 -52.71
C TYR A 148 -21.87 26.78 -53.98
N LEU A 149 -20.92 26.23 -54.74
CA LEU A 149 -20.51 26.81 -56.02
C LEU A 149 -21.63 26.79 -57.06
N ARG A 150 -22.45 25.73 -57.11
CA ARG A 150 -23.67 25.68 -57.95
C ARG A 150 -24.69 26.75 -57.54
N HIS A 151 -24.90 26.96 -56.24
CA HIS A 151 -25.79 28.00 -55.73
C HIS A 151 -25.22 29.40 -55.98
N ARG A 152 -23.91 29.65 -55.79
CA ARG A 152 -23.26 30.94 -56.09
C ARG A 152 -23.42 31.34 -57.56
N GLY A 153 -23.40 30.38 -58.48
CA GLY A 153 -23.73 30.60 -59.90
C GLY A 153 -25.19 30.98 -60.16
N ARG A 154 -26.12 30.61 -59.26
CA ARG A 154 -27.57 30.92 -59.34
C ARG A 154 -28.03 32.11 -58.47
N LEU A 155 -27.25 32.55 -57.48
CA LEU A 155 -27.67 33.47 -56.40
C LEU A 155 -27.45 34.98 -56.69
N ARG A 156 -27.43 35.44 -57.95
CA ARG A 156 -27.37 36.89 -58.24
C ARG A 156 -28.67 37.64 -57.82
N GLY A 157 -29.71 36.93 -57.37
CA GLY A 157 -30.99 37.49 -56.91
C GLY A 157 -31.33 37.37 -55.41
N TYR A 158 -30.49 36.76 -54.57
CA TYR A 158 -30.82 36.43 -53.15
C TYR A 158 -30.15 37.34 -52.09
N VAL A 159 -29.52 38.44 -52.52
CA VAL A 159 -28.81 39.34 -51.60
C VAL A 159 -29.77 40.08 -50.64
N TRP A 160 -31.03 40.27 -51.03
CA TRP A 160 -31.99 41.10 -50.29
C TRP A 160 -32.62 40.42 -49.06
N GLU A 161 -32.88 39.11 -49.13
CA GLU A 161 -33.48 38.35 -48.01
C GLU A 161 -32.51 38.18 -46.82
N ASN A 162 -31.20 38.18 -47.10
CA ASN A 162 -30.17 38.05 -46.06
C ASN A 162 -30.06 39.33 -45.21
N TRP A 163 -30.32 40.50 -45.78
CA TRP A 163 -30.28 41.79 -45.06
C TRP A 163 -31.39 41.90 -44.00
N ILE A 164 -32.59 41.40 -44.31
CA ILE A 164 -33.71 41.38 -43.36
C ILE A 164 -33.41 40.44 -42.18
N THR A 165 -32.76 39.31 -42.46
CA THR A 165 -32.37 38.33 -41.44
C THR A 165 -31.26 38.88 -40.54
N MET A 166 -30.26 39.55 -41.12
CA MET A 166 -29.20 40.24 -40.37
C MET A 166 -29.75 41.36 -39.47
N SER A 167 -30.71 42.15 -39.96
CA SER A 167 -31.35 43.22 -39.18
C SER A 167 -32.13 42.68 -37.96
N LYS A 168 -32.90 41.59 -38.14
CA LYS A 168 -33.59 40.91 -37.02
C LYS A 168 -32.63 40.34 -35.98
N GLN A 169 -31.48 39.84 -36.43
CA GLN A 169 -30.44 39.32 -35.54
C GLN A 169 -29.76 40.45 -34.74
N ALA A 170 -29.52 41.61 -35.37
CA ALA A 170 -29.02 42.81 -34.71
C ALA A 170 -30.00 43.33 -33.64
N GLU A 171 -31.30 43.39 -33.94
CA GLU A 171 -32.32 43.77 -32.96
C GLU A 171 -32.38 42.80 -31.77
N TYR A 172 -32.31 41.49 -32.03
CA TYR A 172 -32.31 40.46 -30.98
C TYR A 172 -31.11 40.61 -30.04
N LEU A 173 -29.92 40.88 -30.59
CA LEU A 173 -28.70 41.13 -29.82
C LEU A 173 -28.80 42.44 -29.02
N SER A 174 -29.34 43.51 -29.62
CA SER A 174 -29.59 44.78 -28.94
C SER A 174 -30.55 44.61 -27.76
N ARG A 175 -31.66 43.88 -27.93
CA ARG A 175 -32.61 43.58 -26.85
C ARG A 175 -31.97 42.73 -25.75
N LYS A 176 -31.09 41.78 -26.10
CA LYS A 176 -30.30 41.01 -25.12
C LYS A 176 -29.35 41.91 -24.33
N LEU A 177 -28.58 42.77 -25.00
CA LEU A 177 -27.68 43.72 -24.36
C LEU A 177 -28.43 44.65 -23.40
N ALA A 178 -29.56 45.22 -23.83
CA ALA A 178 -30.40 46.08 -23.00
C ALA A 178 -31.01 45.35 -21.78
N ARG A 179 -31.30 44.04 -21.88
CA ARG A 179 -31.73 43.21 -20.74
C ARG A 179 -30.57 42.96 -19.78
N CYS A 180 -29.40 42.57 -20.29
CA CYS A 180 -28.20 42.36 -19.49
C CYS A 180 -27.79 43.65 -18.75
N TRP A 181 -27.88 44.80 -19.41
CA TRP A 181 -27.60 46.11 -18.81
C TRP A 181 -28.59 46.46 -17.69
N ARG A 182 -29.90 46.29 -17.93
CA ARG A 182 -30.92 46.48 -16.88
C ARG A 182 -30.76 45.51 -15.72
N GLN A 183 -30.35 44.27 -15.98
CA GLN A 183 -30.06 43.27 -14.95
C GLN A 183 -28.81 43.65 -14.15
N PHE A 184 -27.75 44.14 -14.81
CA PHE A 184 -26.56 44.67 -14.15
C PHE A 184 -26.89 45.85 -13.22
N LEU A 185 -27.71 46.80 -13.68
CA LEU A 185 -28.17 47.93 -12.88
C LEU A 185 -29.05 47.50 -11.68
N ARG A 186 -29.93 46.50 -11.86
CA ARG A 186 -30.78 45.97 -10.78
C ARG A 186 -30.01 45.15 -9.75
N GLN A 187 -28.96 44.42 -10.17
CA GLN A 187 -28.15 43.60 -9.27
C GLN A 187 -27.26 44.43 -8.34
N LYS A 188 -27.03 45.73 -8.61
CA LYS A 188 -26.35 46.75 -7.76
C LYS A 188 -25.09 46.31 -7.01
N ARG A 189 -24.47 45.20 -7.40
CA ARG A 189 -23.33 44.61 -6.72
C ARG A 189 -22.18 44.50 -7.71
N THR A 190 -21.51 45.62 -7.95
CA THR A 190 -20.22 45.60 -8.65
C THR A 190 -19.26 44.72 -7.84
N THR A 191 -18.25 44.14 -8.52
CA THR A 191 -17.23 43.36 -7.80
C THR A 191 -16.63 44.19 -6.65
N PHE A 192 -16.44 45.50 -6.88
CA PHE A 192 -16.04 46.48 -5.87
C PHE A 192 -16.97 46.53 -4.64
N THR A 193 -18.29 46.68 -4.82
CA THR A 193 -19.23 46.73 -3.67
C THR A 193 -19.28 45.42 -2.87
N LEU A 194 -19.13 44.26 -3.53
CA LEU A 194 -19.06 42.96 -2.86
C LEU A 194 -17.77 42.84 -2.05
N THR A 195 -16.65 43.26 -2.63
CA THR A 195 -15.35 43.28 -1.96
C THR A 195 -15.37 44.25 -0.78
N LYS A 196 -16.00 45.42 -0.91
CA LYS A 196 -16.18 46.37 0.20
C LYS A 196 -17.02 45.77 1.32
N ALA A 197 -18.11 45.07 1.00
CA ALA A 197 -18.92 44.36 1.99
C ALA A 197 -18.13 43.25 2.72
N TYR A 198 -17.25 42.54 2.01
CA TYR A 198 -16.33 41.58 2.64
C TYR A 198 -15.32 42.29 3.55
N ALA A 199 -14.73 43.39 3.11
CA ALA A 199 -13.76 44.15 3.90
C ALA A 199 -14.35 44.66 5.24
N VAL A 200 -15.65 45.01 5.27
CA VAL A 200 -16.36 45.39 6.50
C VAL A 200 -16.43 44.24 7.52
N LEU A 201 -16.35 42.97 7.09
CA LEU A 201 -16.33 41.83 8.01
C LEU A 201 -15.04 41.76 8.83
N GLY A 202 -13.99 42.49 8.44
CA GLY A 202 -12.73 42.55 9.18
C GLY A 202 -11.91 41.26 9.19
N ILE A 203 -12.21 40.32 8.29
CA ILE A 203 -11.46 39.05 8.17
C ILE A 203 -10.22 39.28 7.30
N ASN A 204 -9.05 39.40 7.93
CA ASN A 204 -7.76 39.54 7.27
C ASN A 204 -6.67 38.79 8.07
N GLU A 205 -5.49 38.59 7.47
CA GLU A 205 -4.39 37.84 8.07
C GLU A 205 -3.99 38.38 9.46
N LYS A 206 -4.02 39.70 9.63
CA LYS A 206 -3.62 40.36 10.88
C LYS A 206 -4.68 40.21 11.99
N SER A 207 -5.96 40.31 11.63
CA SER A 207 -7.07 40.20 12.58
C SER A 207 -7.24 38.76 13.06
N VAL A 208 -7.03 37.79 12.19
CA VAL A 208 -7.19 36.37 12.52
C VAL A 208 -6.07 35.86 13.45
N LYS A 209 -4.87 36.43 13.38
CA LYS A 209 -3.77 36.13 14.32
C LYS A 209 -3.95 36.78 15.71
N SER A 210 -4.77 37.82 15.82
CA SER A 210 -4.95 38.59 17.06
C SER A 210 -6.25 38.27 17.81
N LEU A 211 -7.26 37.76 17.11
CA LEU A 211 -8.53 37.33 17.72
C LEU A 211 -8.40 35.95 18.38
N PRO A 212 -9.06 35.68 19.52
CA PRO A 212 -9.17 34.33 20.07
C PRO A 212 -9.96 33.38 19.16
N PHE A 213 -9.60 32.09 19.15
CA PHE A 213 -10.20 31.07 18.30
C PHE A 213 -11.73 31.01 18.40
N GLU A 214 -12.29 31.05 19.61
CA GLU A 214 -13.73 30.95 19.84
C GLU A 214 -14.50 32.13 19.23
N GLN A 215 -13.95 33.34 19.35
CA GLN A 215 -14.55 34.55 18.78
C GLN A 215 -14.49 34.51 17.26
N PHE A 216 -13.37 34.03 16.70
CA PHE A 216 -13.24 33.86 15.26
C PHE A 216 -14.18 32.78 14.71
N ALA A 217 -14.35 31.66 15.41
CA ALA A 217 -15.28 30.59 15.05
C ALA A 217 -16.73 31.09 14.97
N LEU A 218 -17.19 31.90 15.93
CA LEU A 218 -18.52 32.52 15.91
C LEU A 218 -18.70 33.47 14.71
N LEU A 219 -17.66 34.25 14.36
CA LEU A 219 -17.71 35.17 13.23
C LEU A 219 -17.88 34.45 11.89
N ILE A 220 -17.16 33.35 11.66
CA ILE A 220 -17.24 32.56 10.41
C ILE A 220 -18.49 31.69 10.32
N GLU A 221 -19.12 31.36 11.44
CA GLU A 221 -20.39 30.64 11.49
C GLU A 221 -21.61 31.52 11.23
N SER A 222 -21.48 32.83 11.45
CA SER A 222 -22.58 33.76 11.26
C SER A 222 -23.13 33.75 9.83
N ALA A 223 -24.46 33.74 9.71
CA ALA A 223 -25.15 33.63 8.42
C ALA A 223 -24.86 34.82 7.49
N SER A 224 -24.66 36.01 8.05
CA SER A 224 -24.29 37.23 7.32
C SER A 224 -22.90 37.13 6.70
N THR A 225 -21.92 36.62 7.44
CA THR A 225 -20.56 36.37 6.94
C THR A 225 -20.57 35.33 5.83
N LEU A 226 -21.21 34.17 6.07
CA LEU A 226 -21.31 33.11 5.06
C LEU A 226 -21.96 33.60 3.77
N GLN A 227 -23.05 34.37 3.86
CA GLN A 227 -23.73 34.89 2.69
C GLN A 227 -22.90 35.95 1.94
N THR A 228 -22.21 36.84 2.67
CA THR A 228 -21.36 37.88 2.07
C THR A 228 -20.20 37.26 1.31
N VAL A 229 -19.47 36.33 1.96
CA VAL A 229 -18.36 35.58 1.37
C VAL A 229 -18.84 34.77 0.17
N LYS A 230 -19.99 34.10 0.28
CA LYS A 230 -20.60 33.35 -0.84
C LYS A 230 -20.83 34.24 -2.05
N THR A 231 -21.45 35.41 -1.86
CA THR A 231 -21.76 36.30 -2.99
C THR A 231 -20.51 36.85 -3.67
N LEU A 232 -19.41 37.06 -2.91
CA LEU A 232 -18.12 37.46 -3.46
C LEU A 232 -17.45 36.31 -4.25
N LEU A 233 -17.43 35.10 -3.69
CA LEU A 233 -16.85 33.93 -4.34
C LEU A 233 -17.62 33.52 -5.60
N ASP A 234 -18.96 33.53 -5.58
CA ASP A 234 -19.79 33.29 -6.76
C ASP A 234 -19.49 34.32 -7.86
N ARG A 235 -19.18 35.57 -7.46
CA ARG A 235 -18.76 36.62 -8.40
C ARG A 235 -17.38 36.30 -9.00
N PHE A 236 -16.41 35.87 -8.20
CA PHE A 236 -15.09 35.46 -8.70
C PHE A 236 -15.19 34.25 -9.63
N GLU A 237 -15.99 33.25 -9.29
CA GLU A 237 -16.25 32.10 -10.15
C GLU A 237 -16.86 32.54 -11.50
N SER A 238 -17.84 33.45 -11.47
CA SER A 238 -18.43 33.99 -12.71
C SER A 238 -17.40 34.72 -13.58
N ARG A 239 -16.48 35.49 -12.97
CA ARG A 239 -15.42 36.22 -13.67
C ARG A 239 -14.38 35.27 -14.26
N LEU A 240 -14.02 34.22 -13.52
CA LEU A 240 -13.10 33.19 -14.00
C LEU A 240 -13.67 32.47 -15.23
N ARG A 241 -14.93 32.05 -15.18
CA ARG A 241 -15.61 31.40 -16.32
C ARG A 241 -15.62 32.28 -17.57
N VAL A 242 -15.83 33.60 -17.40
CA VAL A 242 -15.78 34.55 -18.52
C VAL A 242 -14.36 34.69 -19.07
N LEU A 243 -13.33 34.73 -18.22
CA LEU A 243 -11.94 34.78 -18.68
C LEU A 243 -11.55 33.53 -19.47
N THR A 244 -11.94 32.35 -19.00
CA THR A 244 -11.66 31.08 -19.67
C THR A 244 -12.37 30.95 -21.03
N ALA A 245 -13.56 31.54 -21.18
CA ALA A 245 -14.30 31.51 -22.45
C ALA A 245 -13.71 32.43 -23.53
N VAL A 246 -12.94 33.45 -23.15
CA VAL A 246 -12.41 34.49 -24.05
C VAL A 246 -10.97 34.21 -24.48
N VAL A 247 -10.20 33.46 -23.70
CA VAL A 247 -8.76 33.22 -23.95
C VAL A 247 -8.55 31.87 -24.66
N PRO A 248 -7.73 31.79 -25.75
CA PRO A 248 -7.43 30.54 -26.44
C PRO A 248 -6.82 29.49 -25.50
N ALA A 249 -7.10 28.21 -25.78
CA ALA A 249 -6.81 27.03 -24.96
C ALA A 249 -5.33 26.79 -24.55
N GLY A 250 -4.40 27.69 -24.90
CA GLY A 250 -2.97 27.58 -24.61
C GLY A 250 -2.44 28.44 -23.44
N TYR A 251 -3.20 29.43 -22.94
CA TYR A 251 -2.71 30.32 -21.85
C TYR A 251 -3.14 29.89 -20.44
N PHE A 252 -4.20 29.10 -20.34
CA PHE A 252 -4.63 28.47 -19.10
C PHE A 252 -4.72 26.97 -19.39
N SER A 253 -3.64 26.25 -19.07
CA SER A 253 -3.65 24.79 -19.01
C SER A 253 -4.95 24.35 -18.34
N SER A 254 -5.73 23.52 -19.03
CA SER A 254 -7.07 23.08 -18.66
C SER A 254 -7.37 23.23 -17.18
N LEU A 255 -8.29 24.14 -16.81
CA LEU A 255 -8.78 24.34 -15.45
C LEU A 255 -8.80 23.01 -14.69
N ASP A 256 -7.99 22.88 -13.65
CA ASP A 256 -7.87 21.60 -12.94
C ASP A 256 -9.27 21.11 -12.55
N ASN A 257 -9.60 19.89 -12.96
CA ASN A 257 -10.89 19.28 -12.72
C ASN A 257 -11.00 18.90 -11.24
N ILE A 258 -11.38 19.86 -10.39
CA ILE A 258 -11.51 19.69 -8.94
C ILE A 258 -12.87 19.10 -8.52
N ASP A 259 -13.74 18.70 -9.46
CA ASP A 259 -15.07 18.17 -9.13
C ASP A 259 -15.00 16.94 -8.21
N HIS A 260 -13.96 16.13 -8.37
CA HIS A 260 -13.70 14.96 -7.53
C HIS A 260 -13.32 15.33 -6.09
N LEU A 261 -12.61 16.44 -5.88
CA LEU A 261 -12.26 16.98 -4.57
C LEU A 261 -13.49 17.59 -3.89
N LEU A 262 -14.26 18.39 -4.64
CA LEU A 262 -15.46 19.04 -4.11
C LEU A 262 -16.48 18.02 -3.61
N LYS A 263 -16.66 16.90 -4.34
CA LYS A 263 -17.53 15.78 -3.91
C LYS A 263 -17.13 15.17 -2.56
N ARG A 264 -15.84 15.19 -2.20
CA ARG A 264 -15.34 14.64 -0.93
C ARG A 264 -15.53 15.59 0.25
N VAL A 265 -15.63 16.89 0.00
CA VAL A 265 -15.81 17.91 1.07
C VAL A 265 -17.28 18.20 1.34
N VAL A 266 -18.18 17.88 0.41
CA VAL A 266 -19.63 18.01 0.66
C VAL A 266 -20.07 16.94 1.66
N SER A 267 -20.58 17.39 2.81
CA SER A 267 -21.25 16.49 3.76
C SER A 267 -22.38 15.72 3.06
N PRO A 268 -22.53 14.40 3.31
CA PRO A 268 -23.69 13.67 2.82
C PRO A 268 -24.95 14.42 3.28
N LYS A 269 -25.83 14.79 2.35
CA LYS A 269 -27.14 15.35 2.71
C LYS A 269 -27.73 14.39 3.74
N LYS A 270 -27.97 14.87 4.97
CA LYS A 270 -28.71 14.12 5.99
C LYS A 270 -29.93 13.55 5.29
N ARG A 271 -30.03 12.22 5.18
CA ARG A 271 -31.27 11.57 4.74
C ARG A 271 -32.34 12.11 5.67
N ALA A 272 -33.21 12.96 5.15
CA ALA A 272 -34.46 13.24 5.84
C ALA A 272 -35.16 11.89 5.96
N THR A 273 -35.29 11.40 7.19
CA THR A 273 -36.09 10.23 7.53
C THR A 273 -37.47 10.43 6.89
N PRO A 274 -37.95 9.54 6.01
CA PRO A 274 -39.26 9.74 5.40
C PRO A 274 -40.31 9.53 6.49
N ARG A 275 -40.87 10.63 7.00
CA ARG A 275 -42.10 10.59 7.78
C ARG A 275 -43.20 10.07 6.87
N SER A 276 -43.62 8.84 7.14
CA SER A 276 -44.85 8.25 6.59
C SER A 276 -46.02 9.19 6.88
N SER A 277 -46.64 9.70 5.82
CA SER A 277 -48.01 10.23 5.86
C SER A 277 -48.71 9.78 4.58
N ALA A 278 -49.80 9.05 4.78
CA ALA A 278 -50.58 8.39 3.76
C ALA A 278 -51.43 9.36 2.93
N ARG A 279 -51.61 8.97 1.66
CA ARG A 279 -52.72 9.24 0.71
C ARG A 279 -52.92 10.67 0.14
N SER A 280 -52.58 10.78 -1.16
CA SER A 280 -53.56 11.10 -2.23
C SER A 280 -52.99 10.73 -3.62
N PRO A 281 -53.79 10.21 -4.57
CA PRO A 281 -53.29 9.71 -5.85
C PRO A 281 -53.42 10.71 -7.02
N ALA A 282 -52.63 10.42 -8.06
CA ALA A 282 -52.83 10.70 -9.49
C ALA A 282 -52.05 11.88 -10.15
N LYS A 283 -51.07 11.44 -10.95
CA LYS A 283 -50.67 11.92 -12.30
C LYS A 283 -49.97 13.29 -12.41
N LYS A 284 -48.66 13.24 -12.71
CA LYS A 284 -48.12 13.42 -14.08
C LYS A 284 -46.64 13.07 -14.09
N ALA A 285 -46.27 12.14 -14.98
CA ALA A 285 -44.90 11.94 -15.40
C ALA A 285 -44.51 13.14 -16.24
N ASP A 286 -43.57 13.95 -15.75
CA ASP A 286 -42.93 14.98 -16.56
C ASP A 286 -41.47 15.10 -16.15
N LEU A 287 -40.62 14.85 -17.16
CA LEU A 287 -39.27 15.34 -17.35
C LEU A 287 -38.31 15.17 -16.15
N VAL A 288 -37.54 14.08 -16.20
CA VAL A 288 -36.22 14.00 -15.55
C VAL A 288 -35.33 15.08 -16.16
N LYS A 289 -35.46 16.29 -15.63
CA LYS A 289 -34.46 17.33 -15.78
C LYS A 289 -33.37 16.94 -14.78
N GLU A 290 -32.33 16.26 -15.25
CA GLU A 290 -31.06 16.17 -14.55
C GLU A 290 -30.59 17.59 -14.24
N THR A 291 -31.01 18.12 -13.08
CA THR A 291 -30.32 19.22 -12.46
C THR A 291 -29.00 18.62 -11.99
N ASN A 292 -28.01 18.66 -12.88
CA ASN A 292 -26.60 18.58 -12.48
C ASN A 292 -26.42 19.62 -11.37
N ASN A 293 -26.50 19.17 -10.12
CA ASN A 293 -26.23 19.95 -8.92
C ASN A 293 -24.74 20.28 -8.94
N ARG A 294 -24.35 21.21 -9.81
CA ARG A 294 -22.97 21.61 -10.00
C ARG A 294 -22.54 22.35 -8.73
N LEU A 295 -21.64 21.73 -7.99
CA LEU A 295 -21.10 22.29 -6.76
C LEU A 295 -20.39 23.61 -7.08
N SER A 296 -20.57 24.64 -6.25
CA SER A 296 -19.80 25.88 -6.37
C SER A 296 -18.31 25.56 -6.31
N ARG A 297 -17.51 26.17 -7.19
CA ARG A 297 -16.06 25.88 -7.30
C ARG A 297 -15.33 26.24 -6.00
N TYR A 298 -15.75 27.33 -5.38
CA TYR A 298 -15.23 27.82 -4.11
C TYR A 298 -16.24 27.55 -3.00
N GLN A 299 -15.93 26.59 -2.11
CA GLN A 299 -16.79 26.29 -0.97
C GLN A 299 -16.50 27.27 0.16
N VAL A 300 -17.51 28.05 0.55
CA VAL A 300 -17.41 29.13 1.54
C VAL A 300 -16.75 28.68 2.84
N ARG A 301 -17.21 27.56 3.42
CA ARG A 301 -16.67 27.04 4.68
C ARG A 301 -15.20 26.66 4.56
N VAL A 302 -14.80 26.06 3.43
CA VAL A 302 -13.42 25.62 3.19
C VAL A 302 -12.49 26.82 3.00
N VAL A 303 -12.97 27.89 2.34
CA VAL A 303 -12.26 29.17 2.22
C VAL A 303 -12.05 29.80 3.60
N LEU A 304 -13.09 29.84 4.44
CA LEU A 304 -12.99 30.40 5.79
C LEU A 304 -12.10 29.55 6.71
N CYS A 305 -12.08 28.22 6.54
CA CYS A 305 -11.14 27.35 7.23
C CYS A 305 -9.67 27.66 6.92
N ALA A 306 -9.35 28.23 5.75
CA ALA A 306 -7.96 28.62 5.46
C ALA A 306 -7.47 29.71 6.42
N TYR A 307 -8.35 30.65 6.78
CA TYR A 307 -8.07 31.65 7.80
C TYR A 307 -7.94 31.02 9.19
N MET A 308 -8.78 30.04 9.53
CA MET A 308 -8.66 29.32 10.82
C MET A 308 -7.30 28.62 10.95
N ILE A 309 -6.87 27.93 9.88
CA ILE A 309 -5.57 27.24 9.83
C ILE A 309 -4.42 28.25 9.97
N LEU A 310 -4.55 29.43 9.37
CA LEU A 310 -3.53 30.46 9.42
C LEU A 310 -3.41 31.16 10.80
N GLY A 311 -4.53 31.41 11.48
CA GLY A 311 -4.53 32.10 12.78
C GLY A 311 -4.35 31.18 13.99
N HIS A 312 -4.91 29.97 13.92
CA HIS A 312 -4.98 29.04 15.05
C HIS A 312 -4.61 27.61 14.64
N PRO A 313 -3.36 27.37 14.20
CA PRO A 313 -2.93 26.03 13.81
C PRO A 313 -3.09 25.03 14.96
N ASP A 314 -2.80 25.44 16.20
CA ASP A 314 -2.86 24.56 17.39
C ASP A 314 -4.28 24.13 17.76
N ALA A 315 -5.30 24.94 17.42
CA ALA A 315 -6.70 24.60 17.65
C ALA A 315 -7.28 23.72 16.53
N VAL A 316 -6.71 23.78 15.32
CA VAL A 316 -7.18 23.05 14.14
C VAL A 316 -6.46 21.70 13.97
N PHE A 317 -5.19 21.62 14.37
CA PHE A 317 -4.38 20.42 14.23
C PHE A 317 -4.16 19.74 15.59
N SER A 318 -4.57 18.47 15.69
CA SER A 318 -4.26 17.64 16.86
C SER A 318 -2.81 17.13 16.89
N THR A 319 -2.17 17.03 15.72
CA THR A 319 -0.77 16.59 15.57
C THR A 319 -0.08 17.38 14.47
N MET A 320 1.17 17.78 14.69
CA MET A 320 2.01 18.45 13.67
C MET A 320 2.81 17.43 12.86
N GLY A 321 2.33 17.09 11.67
CA GLY A 321 3.03 16.24 10.71
C GLY A 321 3.32 16.94 9.38
N GLU A 322 3.99 16.24 8.46
CA GLU A 322 4.35 16.77 7.14
C GLU A 322 3.13 17.25 6.33
N ARG A 323 1.98 16.59 6.50
CA ARG A 323 0.74 16.94 5.79
C ARG A 323 0.11 18.20 6.36
N GLU A 324 0.13 18.36 7.67
CA GLU A 324 -0.38 19.52 8.39
C GLU A 324 0.50 20.75 8.11
N ILE A 325 1.82 20.58 8.02
CA ILE A 325 2.76 21.63 7.58
C ILE A 325 2.48 22.03 6.12
N ALA A 326 2.27 21.06 5.21
CA ALA A 326 1.94 21.35 3.81
C ALA A 326 0.57 22.05 3.66
N LEU A 327 -0.41 21.67 4.47
CA LEU A 327 -1.72 22.33 4.53
C LEU A 327 -1.59 23.76 5.06
N ALA A 328 -0.83 24.00 6.12
CA ALA A 328 -0.61 25.34 6.67
C ALA A 328 0.07 26.27 5.65
N LYS A 329 1.12 25.79 4.96
CA LYS A 329 1.81 26.54 3.90
C LYS A 329 0.88 26.86 2.73
N SER A 330 0.13 25.87 2.24
CA SER A 330 -0.82 26.10 1.14
C SER A 330 -2.00 27.01 1.54
N ALA A 331 -2.46 26.95 2.79
CA ALA A 331 -3.47 27.87 3.33
C ALA A 331 -2.95 29.31 3.40
N GLN A 332 -1.71 29.51 3.85
CA GLN A 332 -1.05 30.82 3.88
C GLN A 332 -0.92 31.42 2.48
N GLU A 333 -0.41 30.65 1.51
CA GLU A 333 -0.31 31.08 0.10
C GLU A 333 -1.69 31.43 -0.49
N PHE A 334 -2.71 30.62 -0.19
CA PHE A 334 -4.08 30.88 -0.65
C PHE A 334 -4.66 32.17 -0.07
N VAL A 335 -4.55 32.37 1.26
CA VAL A 335 -5.04 33.58 1.94
C VAL A 335 -4.32 34.81 1.38
N HIS A 336 -2.99 34.75 1.23
CA HIS A 336 -2.21 35.84 0.64
C HIS A 336 -2.70 36.21 -0.76
N MET A 337 -2.90 35.22 -1.64
CA MET A 337 -3.40 35.46 -2.99
C MET A 337 -4.84 36.01 -3.03
N PHE A 338 -5.68 35.60 -2.09
CA PHE A 338 -7.06 36.08 -1.96
C PHE A 338 -7.11 37.53 -1.45
N GLU A 339 -6.29 37.88 -0.46
CA GLU A 339 -6.17 39.25 0.04
C GLU A 339 -5.58 40.20 -1.00
N LEU A 340 -4.55 39.77 -1.74
CA LEU A 340 -4.02 40.53 -2.87
C LEU A 340 -5.09 40.79 -3.94
N LEU A 341 -5.95 39.80 -4.22
CA LEU A 341 -7.06 39.97 -5.15
C LEU A 341 -8.08 41.00 -4.63
N ILE A 342 -8.40 40.96 -3.33
CA ILE A 342 -9.25 41.94 -2.66
C ILE A 342 -8.64 43.34 -2.76
N LYS A 343 -7.35 43.47 -2.46
CA LYS A 343 -6.61 44.74 -2.51
C LYS A 343 -6.58 45.33 -3.92
N ILE A 344 -6.32 44.52 -4.95
CA ILE A 344 -6.37 44.96 -6.35
C ILE A 344 -7.76 45.48 -6.76
N ILE A 345 -8.83 44.90 -6.22
CA ILE A 345 -10.19 45.37 -6.50
C ILE A 345 -10.48 46.70 -5.80
N LEU A 346 -9.99 46.90 -4.58
CA LEU A 346 -10.27 48.09 -3.77
C LEU A 346 -9.39 49.28 -4.13
N GLU A 347 -8.10 49.05 -4.34
CA GLU A 347 -7.07 50.08 -4.51
C GLU A 347 -6.58 50.20 -5.96
N GLY A 348 -6.91 49.24 -6.82
CA GLY A 348 -6.42 49.17 -8.20
C GLY A 348 -5.16 48.30 -8.35
N PRO A 349 -4.62 48.17 -9.58
CA PRO A 349 -3.41 47.36 -9.82
C PRO A 349 -2.24 47.87 -8.99
N ILE A 350 -1.69 47.00 -8.15
CA ILE A 350 -0.60 47.33 -7.23
C ILE A 350 0.72 47.24 -7.99
N GLU A 351 1.53 48.30 -7.90
CA GLU A 351 2.97 48.25 -8.20
C GLU A 351 3.67 47.84 -6.90
N SER A 352 4.33 46.67 -6.89
CA SER A 352 5.08 46.22 -5.71
C SER A 352 6.33 47.09 -5.54
N SER A 353 6.37 47.93 -4.52
CA SER A 353 7.58 48.65 -4.09
C SER A 353 8.21 47.94 -2.88
N ASP A 354 9.51 47.63 -3.00
CA ASP A 354 10.48 47.09 -2.02
C ASP A 354 10.25 45.67 -1.45
N ASP A 355 11.26 44.80 -1.35
CA ASP A 355 12.66 45.05 -0.99
C ASP A 355 13.64 44.00 -1.61
N GLU A 356 14.93 44.31 -1.61
CA GLU A 356 16.05 43.63 -2.27
C GLU A 356 16.02 42.09 -2.41
N SER A 357 15.97 41.59 -3.65
CA SER A 357 16.88 40.55 -4.17
C SER A 357 16.49 40.12 -5.59
N ALA A 358 17.37 40.47 -6.54
CA ALA A 358 17.58 39.88 -7.86
C ALA A 358 16.40 39.20 -8.58
N SER A 359 15.65 39.95 -9.39
CA SER A 359 15.36 39.61 -10.80
C SER A 359 14.52 40.70 -11.47
N VAL A 360 15.04 41.22 -12.58
CA VAL A 360 14.44 42.17 -13.51
C VAL A 360 13.10 41.64 -14.01
N VAL A 361 11.98 42.20 -13.55
CA VAL A 361 10.77 42.64 -14.30
C VAL A 361 9.72 43.06 -13.26
N MET A 362 9.46 44.38 -13.16
CA MET A 362 8.27 44.92 -12.49
C MET A 362 7.00 44.36 -13.16
N LYS A 363 6.46 43.26 -12.64
CA LYS A 363 5.20 42.69 -13.14
C LYS A 363 4.04 43.40 -12.46
N ARG A 364 3.45 44.39 -13.13
CA ARG A 364 2.12 44.91 -12.77
C ARG A 364 1.13 43.75 -12.66
N CYS A 365 0.67 43.44 -11.45
CA CYS A 365 -0.33 42.39 -11.23
C CYS A 365 -1.71 42.89 -11.69
N THR A 366 -2.12 42.47 -12.88
CA THR A 366 -3.49 42.75 -13.36
C THR A 366 -4.52 41.89 -12.59
N PHE A 367 -5.77 42.35 -12.53
CA PHE A 367 -6.88 41.57 -11.96
C PHE A 367 -6.98 40.16 -12.58
N ARG A 368 -6.70 40.01 -13.88
CA ARG A 368 -6.78 38.72 -14.59
C ARG A 368 -5.68 37.76 -14.15
N SER A 369 -4.43 38.22 -14.07
CA SER A 369 -3.32 37.40 -13.60
C SER A 369 -3.48 37.02 -12.13
N GLN A 370 -3.96 37.96 -11.29
CA GLN A 370 -4.21 37.66 -9.88
C GLN A 370 -5.36 36.68 -9.69
N LEU A 371 -6.47 36.81 -10.45
CA LEU A 371 -7.57 35.86 -10.37
C LEU A 371 -7.15 34.43 -10.77
N ALA A 372 -6.22 34.30 -11.72
CA ALA A 372 -5.64 33.00 -12.08
C ALA A 372 -4.70 32.47 -11.00
N ALA A 373 -3.87 33.32 -10.39
CA ALA A 373 -2.99 32.95 -9.28
C ALA A 373 -3.80 32.52 -8.05
N PHE A 374 -4.89 33.22 -7.75
CA PHE A 374 -5.86 32.85 -6.72
C PHE A 374 -6.48 31.46 -6.99
N ASP A 375 -6.93 31.20 -8.22
CA ASP A 375 -7.53 29.89 -8.55
C ASP A 375 -6.51 28.75 -8.44
N LYS A 376 -5.26 28.99 -8.86
CA LYS A 376 -4.16 28.02 -8.71
C LYS A 376 -3.87 27.73 -7.24
N ALA A 377 -3.76 28.78 -6.41
CA ALA A 377 -3.54 28.62 -4.97
C ALA A 377 -4.72 27.90 -4.29
N TRP A 378 -5.96 28.18 -4.72
CA TRP A 378 -7.15 27.45 -4.27
C TRP A 378 -7.07 25.96 -4.59
N CYS A 379 -6.68 25.58 -5.81
CA CYS A 379 -6.53 24.17 -6.20
C CYS A 379 -5.47 23.47 -5.33
N SER A 380 -4.31 24.10 -5.09
CA SER A 380 -3.27 23.54 -4.22
C SER A 380 -3.77 23.37 -2.78
N TYR A 381 -4.38 24.40 -2.21
CA TYR A 381 -4.95 24.36 -0.86
C TYR A 381 -6.05 23.29 -0.73
N LEU A 382 -6.99 23.23 -1.67
CA LEU A 382 -8.10 22.27 -1.65
C LEU A 382 -7.59 20.83 -1.70
N ASN A 383 -6.54 20.56 -2.48
CA ASN A 383 -5.89 19.24 -2.50
C ASN A 383 -5.34 18.87 -1.12
N CYS A 384 -4.54 19.74 -0.51
CA CYS A 384 -4.00 19.53 0.83
C CYS A 384 -5.12 19.38 1.88
N PHE A 385 -6.17 20.20 1.78
CA PHE A 385 -7.31 20.18 2.70
C PHE A 385 -8.08 18.86 2.62
N VAL A 386 -8.34 18.34 1.42
CA VAL A 386 -9.02 17.05 1.24
C VAL A 386 -8.18 15.90 1.77
N VAL A 387 -6.87 15.90 1.50
CA VAL A 387 -5.96 14.86 2.00
C VAL A 387 -5.94 14.85 3.54
N TRP A 388 -5.86 16.02 4.15
CA TRP A 388 -5.95 16.17 5.60
C TRP A 388 -7.32 15.71 6.13
N LYS A 389 -8.43 16.18 5.55
CA LYS A 389 -9.77 15.80 6.00
C LYS A 389 -10.09 14.31 5.89
N VAL A 390 -9.54 13.61 4.90
CA VAL A 390 -9.68 12.15 4.80
C VAL A 390 -8.90 11.43 5.91
N LYS A 391 -7.71 11.93 6.28
CA LYS A 391 -6.94 11.39 7.42
C LYS A 391 -7.67 11.66 8.74
N ASP A 392 -8.12 12.90 8.94
CA ASP A 392 -8.88 13.36 10.11
C ASP A 392 -10.13 12.49 10.34
N ALA A 393 -10.92 12.25 9.29
CA ALA A 393 -12.10 11.38 9.36
C ALA A 393 -11.74 9.92 9.74
N ARG A 394 -10.67 9.35 9.19
CA ARG A 394 -10.23 8.00 9.54
C ARG A 394 -9.73 7.90 10.98
N SER A 395 -8.98 8.89 11.44
CA SER A 395 -8.52 8.94 12.82
C SER A 395 -9.71 9.02 13.80
N LEU A 396 -10.74 9.82 13.46
CA LEU A 396 -11.97 9.86 14.23
C LEU A 396 -12.73 8.52 14.22
N GLU A 397 -12.81 7.85 13.07
CA GLU A 397 -13.39 6.50 12.98
C GLU A 397 -12.64 5.50 13.87
N ASP A 398 -11.30 5.50 13.83
CA ASP A 398 -10.46 4.64 14.68
C ASP A 398 -10.67 4.95 16.18
N ASP A 399 -10.78 6.23 16.54
CA ASP A 399 -11.08 6.65 17.92
C ASP A 399 -12.47 6.19 18.38
N LEU A 400 -13.48 6.30 17.53
CA LEU A 400 -14.83 5.83 17.81
C LEU A 400 -14.88 4.31 17.97
N VAL A 401 -14.16 3.56 17.12
CA VAL A 401 -14.04 2.10 17.24
C VAL A 401 -13.32 1.73 18.53
N ARG A 402 -12.21 2.40 18.87
CA ARG A 402 -11.51 2.18 20.14
C ARG A 402 -12.41 2.45 21.34
N ALA A 403 -13.14 3.57 21.34
CA ALA A 403 -14.07 3.91 22.40
C ALA A 403 -15.19 2.86 22.52
N ALA A 404 -15.74 2.39 21.40
CA ALA A 404 -16.74 1.32 21.39
C ALA A 404 -16.18 0.01 21.98
N CYS A 405 -14.99 -0.43 21.57
CA CYS A 405 -14.35 -1.63 22.12
C CYS A 405 -14.03 -1.48 23.62
N GLN A 406 -13.61 -0.30 24.07
CA GLN A 406 -13.39 -0.03 25.50
C GLN A 406 -14.70 -0.06 26.29
N LEU A 407 -15.78 0.50 25.74
CA LEU A 407 -17.10 0.42 26.33
C LEU A 407 -17.58 -1.04 26.41
N GLU A 408 -17.44 -1.83 25.35
CA GLU A 408 -17.76 -3.26 25.35
C GLU A 408 -16.94 -4.04 26.39
N ALA A 409 -15.62 -3.85 26.42
CA ALA A 409 -14.74 -4.49 27.38
C ALA A 409 -15.07 -4.09 28.83
N SER A 410 -15.35 -2.82 29.07
CA SER A 410 -15.83 -2.33 30.36
C SER A 410 -17.16 -2.95 30.72
N MET A 411 -18.11 -3.04 29.77
CA MET A 411 -19.42 -3.66 29.97
C MET A 411 -19.27 -5.13 30.39
N ILE A 412 -18.43 -5.90 29.69
CA ILE A 412 -18.13 -7.31 30.01
C ILE A 412 -17.51 -7.45 31.40
N GLN A 413 -16.62 -6.54 31.79
CA GLN A 413 -16.02 -6.53 33.13
C GLN A 413 -17.03 -6.18 34.24
N THR A 414 -17.87 -5.15 34.04
CA THR A 414 -18.92 -4.79 35.00
C THR A 414 -20.06 -5.81 35.07
N CYS A 415 -20.35 -6.51 33.96
CA CYS A 415 -21.40 -7.53 33.88
C CYS A 415 -20.99 -8.88 34.50
N LYS A 416 -19.80 -9.02 35.10
CA LYS A 416 -19.32 -10.21 35.84
C LYS A 416 -19.92 -11.53 35.33
N LEU A 417 -19.40 -12.05 34.23
CA LEU A 417 -19.52 -13.47 33.91
C LEU A 417 -18.64 -14.27 34.89
N THR A 418 -19.04 -14.34 36.16
CA THR A 418 -18.48 -15.31 37.11
C THR A 418 -19.04 -16.69 36.77
N PRO A 419 -18.21 -17.72 36.55
CA PRO A 419 -18.67 -19.07 36.20
C PRO A 419 -19.18 -19.87 37.41
N GLU A 420 -19.70 -19.20 38.43
CA GLU A 420 -20.32 -19.86 39.58
C GLU A 420 -21.72 -19.28 39.75
N GLY A 421 -22.69 -20.11 39.36
CA GLY A 421 -24.04 -19.69 39.10
C GLY A 421 -24.80 -19.31 40.36
N VAL A 422 -25.47 -18.15 40.31
CA VAL A 422 -26.84 -17.95 40.80
C VAL A 422 -27.45 -16.79 40.00
N GLY A 423 -28.60 -17.03 39.37
CA GLY A 423 -29.62 -16.00 39.08
C GLY A 423 -29.29 -14.90 38.06
N ILE A 424 -29.13 -15.25 36.78
CA ILE A 424 -29.06 -14.25 35.70
C ILE A 424 -30.49 -13.77 35.37
N SER A 425 -30.79 -12.51 35.71
CA SER A 425 -32.04 -11.80 35.39
C SER A 425 -32.31 -11.78 33.87
N HIS A 426 -33.59 -11.78 33.49
CA HIS A 426 -34.08 -11.93 32.12
C HIS A 426 -33.46 -10.93 31.12
N ASP A 427 -33.06 -9.74 31.58
CA ASP A 427 -32.45 -8.69 30.76
C ASP A 427 -31.04 -9.03 30.26
N MET A 428 -30.31 -9.89 30.98
CA MET A 428 -28.96 -10.33 30.59
C MET A 428 -28.96 -11.36 29.45
N LYS A 429 -30.10 -12.02 29.17
CA LYS A 429 -30.22 -12.97 28.04
C LYS A 429 -30.34 -12.29 26.68
N ALA A 430 -30.78 -11.03 26.63
CA ALA A 430 -30.93 -10.30 25.38
C ALA A 430 -29.59 -9.90 24.76
N ILE A 431 -28.55 -9.71 25.59
CA ILE A 431 -27.21 -9.27 25.17
C ILE A 431 -26.39 -10.43 24.59
N GLN A 432 -26.78 -11.68 24.85
CA GLN A 432 -26.04 -12.87 24.40
C GLN A 432 -26.30 -13.25 22.93
N HIS A 433 -27.25 -12.59 22.26
CA HIS A 433 -27.75 -12.95 20.92
C HIS A 433 -27.43 -11.95 19.80
N GLN A 434 -26.65 -10.91 20.07
CA GLN A 434 -26.05 -10.00 19.07
C GLN A 434 -24.54 -10.23 19.02
#